data_AF-A0A661SB82-F1
#
_entry.id   AF-A0A661SB82-F1
#
_cell.length_a   1.000
_cell.length_b   1.000
_cell.length_c   1.000
_cell.angle_alpha   90.00
_cell.angle_beta   90.00
_cell.angle_gamma   90.00
#
_symmetry.space_group_name_H-M   'P 1'
#
loop_
_entity.id
_entity.type
_entity.pdbx_description
1 polymer ?
#
loop_
_entity_poly.entity_id
_entity_poly.type
_entity_poly.pdbx_seq_one_letter_code
_entity_poly.pdbx_strand_id
1 'polypeptide(L)'
;MNEDAPFNPPEITDGDIRWAARLLGLPENAFHGEHGDDPRIYVLKSMNEMDVTACPGSGKTTLLVAKLAIFANKWEHRTRGICVLSHTNAARREIEERLGCTAVGRQLLSYPHYIGTIHGFVDGFLALPWLRSNGYCGTQFNTDIAGAKLWKRSDYGRSLPRYVYTKIKNNENRKAAVCHTHYVGEERDLILESGNVRLPLKRQNASEAFTTIDGWKQTVLQDGFASYDDTFAFGHCALSEYAELSVALRDRFPVLFIDESQDNSEEQSRLLQRVFMDGADGVFRQRFGDSNQAIYNFVGAKGA
;
A
#
# COMPACT_ATOMS: atom_id res chain seq x y z
N MET A 1 8.86 29.21 -7.79
CA MET A 1 8.95 28.69 -6.41
C MET A 1 10.20 27.85 -6.33
N ASN A 2 10.95 27.92 -5.23
CA ASN A 2 12.14 27.10 -5.03
C ASN A 2 11.66 25.69 -4.66
N GLU A 3 11.73 24.72 -5.58
CA GLU A 3 11.21 23.36 -5.32
C GLU A 3 12.00 22.64 -4.20
N ASP A 4 13.22 23.09 -3.92
CA ASP A 4 14.07 22.59 -2.84
C ASP A 4 13.70 23.12 -1.44
N ALA A 5 12.72 24.02 -1.32
CA ALA A 5 12.26 24.51 -0.02
C ALA A 5 11.47 23.42 0.74
N PRO A 6 11.54 23.39 2.09
CA PRO A 6 10.72 22.47 2.88
C PRO A 6 9.24 22.66 2.57
N PHE A 7 8.49 21.55 2.50
CA PHE A 7 7.07 21.59 2.21
C PHE A 7 6.32 22.33 3.32
N ASN A 8 5.50 23.31 2.93
CA ASN A 8 4.60 24.01 3.84
C ASN A 8 3.15 23.70 3.44
N PRO A 9 2.35 23.03 4.29
CA PRO A 9 0.97 22.69 3.95
C PRO A 9 0.11 23.96 3.79
N PRO A 10 -0.88 23.96 2.87
CA PRO A 10 -1.77 25.10 2.69
C PRO A 10 -2.67 25.28 3.91
N GLU A 11 -2.81 26.50 4.41
CA GLU A 11 -3.75 26.80 5.50
C GLU A 11 -5.20 26.58 5.04
N ILE A 12 -6.01 25.90 5.87
CA ILE A 12 -7.42 25.62 5.59
C ILE A 12 -8.31 26.52 6.45
N THR A 13 -9.07 27.40 5.78
CA THR A 13 -9.99 28.36 6.40
C THR A 13 -11.43 27.84 6.38
N ASP A 14 -12.32 28.44 7.16
CA ASP A 14 -13.75 28.11 7.12
C ASP A 14 -14.39 28.41 5.75
N GLY A 15 -13.84 29.40 5.02
CA GLY A 15 -14.24 29.70 3.65
C GLY A 15 -13.97 28.53 2.70
N ASP A 16 -12.83 27.86 2.87
CA ASP A 16 -12.46 26.68 2.08
C ASP A 16 -13.36 25.49 2.39
N ILE A 17 -13.71 25.30 3.66
CA ILE A 17 -14.61 24.23 4.10
C ILE A 17 -16.01 24.43 3.49
N ARG A 18 -16.54 25.66 3.52
CA ARG A 18 -17.82 25.98 2.87
C ARG A 18 -17.76 25.85 1.36
N TRP A 19 -16.64 26.22 0.74
CA TRP A 19 -16.42 26.01 -0.69
C TRP A 19 -16.44 24.52 -1.05
N ALA A 20 -15.74 23.66 -0.28
CA ALA A 20 -15.73 22.22 -0.51
C ALA A 20 -17.10 21.59 -0.29
N ALA A 21 -17.86 22.04 0.72
CA ALA A 21 -19.25 21.60 0.92
C ALA A 21 -20.11 21.89 -0.31
N ARG A 22 -20.05 23.11 -0.85
CA ARG A 22 -20.77 23.49 -2.08
C ARG A 22 -20.32 22.68 -3.29
N LEU A 23 -19.02 22.43 -3.44
CA LEU A 23 -18.46 21.62 -4.52
C LEU A 23 -19.04 20.19 -4.51
N LEU A 24 -19.25 19.63 -3.32
CA LEU A 24 -19.81 18.30 -3.11
C LEU A 24 -21.35 18.27 -3.12
N GLY A 25 -22.02 19.39 -3.38
CA GLY A 25 -23.48 19.49 -3.34
C GLY A 25 -24.07 19.34 -1.93
N LEU A 26 -23.28 19.61 -0.89
CA LEU A 26 -23.70 19.55 0.51
C LEU A 26 -24.11 20.94 1.03
N PRO A 27 -24.97 21.03 2.05
CA PRO A 27 -25.26 22.28 2.75
C PRO A 27 -23.98 22.97 3.26
N GLU A 28 -23.95 24.31 3.30
CA GLU A 28 -22.73 25.03 3.74
C GLU A 28 -22.30 24.70 5.19
N ASN A 29 -23.27 24.35 6.04
CA ASN A 29 -23.04 23.91 7.41
C ASN A 29 -22.78 22.40 7.54
N ALA A 30 -22.67 21.65 6.44
CA ALA A 30 -22.55 20.19 6.47
C ALA A 30 -21.38 19.68 7.31
N PHE A 31 -20.28 20.42 7.36
CA PHE A 31 -19.11 20.11 8.21
C PHE A 31 -19.01 20.96 9.46
N HIS A 32 -19.88 21.97 9.63
CA HIS A 32 -19.89 22.83 10.81
C HIS A 32 -20.92 22.40 11.86
N GLY A 33 -21.89 21.57 11.46
CA GLY A 33 -23.01 21.20 12.32
C GLY A 33 -24.01 22.35 12.49
N GLU A 34 -25.05 22.12 13.28
CA GLU A 34 -26.06 23.15 13.59
C GLU A 34 -25.52 24.23 14.53
N HIS A 35 -24.55 23.89 15.38
CA HIS A 35 -23.98 24.78 16.41
C HIS A 35 -22.57 25.28 16.10
N GLY A 36 -21.95 24.85 14.99
CA GLY A 36 -20.60 25.30 14.61
C GLY A 36 -19.45 24.58 15.31
N ASP A 37 -19.73 23.53 16.09
CA ASP A 37 -18.80 22.80 16.95
C ASP A 37 -18.48 21.38 16.45
N ASP A 38 -18.75 21.12 15.17
CA ASP A 38 -18.57 19.79 14.61
C ASP A 38 -17.07 19.37 14.57
N PRO A 39 -16.72 18.19 15.10
CA PRO A 39 -15.34 17.71 15.14
C PRO A 39 -14.71 17.56 13.75
N ARG A 40 -15.50 17.46 12.69
CA ARG A 40 -15.04 17.39 11.30
C ARG A 40 -14.28 18.65 10.87
N ILE A 41 -14.60 19.82 11.43
CA ILE A 41 -13.83 21.05 11.17
C ILE A 41 -12.37 20.86 11.61
N TYR A 42 -12.16 20.31 12.80
CA TYR A 42 -10.82 20.10 13.35
C TYR A 42 -10.02 19.13 12.48
N VAL A 43 -10.65 18.05 12.02
CA VAL A 43 -10.02 17.10 11.09
C VAL A 43 -9.64 17.77 9.77
N LEU A 44 -10.53 18.59 9.20
CA LEU A 44 -10.27 19.32 7.95
C LEU A 44 -9.12 20.32 8.11
N LYS A 45 -9.10 21.10 9.19
CA LYS A 45 -8.07 22.13 9.42
C LYS A 45 -6.72 21.58 9.89
N SER A 46 -6.70 20.42 10.51
CA SER A 46 -5.46 19.89 11.10
C SER A 46 -4.42 19.51 10.04
N MET A 47 -3.18 19.96 10.30
CA MET A 47 -1.96 19.63 9.57
C MET A 47 -1.00 18.77 10.41
N ASN A 48 -1.51 18.15 11.47
CA ASN A 48 -0.75 17.24 12.32
C ASN A 48 -1.08 15.77 11.98
N GLU A 49 -0.20 14.88 12.42
CA GLU A 49 -0.51 13.46 12.48
C GLU A 49 -1.81 13.22 13.24
N MET A 50 -2.73 12.48 12.62
CA MET A 50 -4.04 12.22 13.20
C MET A 50 -4.62 10.90 12.74
N ASP A 51 -5.14 10.14 13.69
CA ASP A 51 -6.00 8.99 13.45
C ASP A 51 -7.46 9.41 13.60
N VAL A 52 -8.21 9.28 12.52
CA VAL A 52 -9.63 9.61 12.44
C VAL A 52 -10.43 8.32 12.50
N THR A 53 -10.91 8.00 13.71
CA THR A 53 -11.83 6.90 13.94
C THR A 53 -13.27 7.39 13.87
N ALA A 54 -14.10 6.79 13.03
CA ALA A 54 -15.54 7.04 13.06
C ALA A 54 -16.33 5.78 12.70
N CYS A 55 -17.60 5.71 13.08
CA CYS A 55 -18.47 4.57 12.81
C CYS A 55 -18.82 4.45 11.31
N PRO A 56 -19.42 3.33 10.86
CA PRO A 56 -19.88 3.19 9.47
C PRO A 56 -20.98 4.21 9.18
N GLY A 57 -20.98 4.78 7.98
CA GLY A 57 -21.97 5.79 7.58
C GLY A 57 -21.78 7.19 8.19
N SER A 58 -20.73 7.42 8.99
CA SER A 58 -20.40 8.74 9.56
C SER A 58 -19.86 9.78 8.56
N GLY A 59 -19.67 9.38 7.29
CA GLY A 59 -19.16 10.26 6.24
C GLY A 59 -17.64 10.44 6.24
N LYS A 60 -16.86 9.48 6.76
CA LYS A 60 -15.39 9.46 6.70
C LYS A 60 -14.86 9.76 5.29
N THR A 61 -15.35 9.03 4.30
CA THR A 61 -14.87 9.19 2.92
C THR A 61 -15.33 10.53 2.33
N THR A 62 -16.53 11.01 2.65
CA THR A 62 -16.96 12.39 2.33
C THR A 62 -16.00 13.44 2.91
N LEU A 63 -15.55 13.25 4.15
CA LEU A 63 -14.61 14.14 4.83
C LEU A 63 -13.23 14.14 4.17
N LEU A 64 -12.72 12.96 3.84
CA LEU A 64 -11.47 12.79 3.09
C LEU A 64 -11.56 13.47 1.72
N VAL A 65 -12.64 13.22 0.97
CA VAL A 65 -12.86 13.83 -0.35
C VAL A 65 -12.93 15.37 -0.26
N ALA A 66 -13.64 15.90 0.75
CA ALA A 66 -13.69 17.35 0.99
C ALA A 66 -12.31 17.93 1.28
N LYS A 67 -11.51 17.26 2.14
CA LYS A 67 -10.14 17.68 2.44
C LYS A 67 -9.28 17.66 1.18
N LEU A 68 -9.31 16.58 0.42
CA LEU A 68 -8.56 16.44 -0.83
C LEU A 68 -8.93 17.52 -1.85
N ALA A 69 -10.21 17.89 -1.95
CA ALA A 69 -10.64 18.98 -2.82
C ALA A 69 -10.01 20.32 -2.41
N ILE A 70 -9.99 20.63 -1.11
CA ILE A 70 -9.36 21.86 -0.59
C ILE A 70 -7.87 21.85 -0.89
N PHE A 71 -7.20 20.74 -0.61
CA PHE A 71 -5.78 20.57 -0.87
C PHE A 71 -5.45 20.76 -2.36
N ALA A 72 -6.16 20.08 -3.25
CA ALA A 72 -5.93 20.18 -4.69
C ALA A 72 -6.18 21.60 -5.22
N ASN A 73 -7.21 22.30 -4.74
CA ASN A 73 -7.49 23.67 -5.13
C ASN A 73 -6.40 24.66 -4.71
N LYS A 74 -5.71 24.39 -3.59
CA LYS A 74 -4.60 25.20 -3.08
C LYS A 74 -3.22 24.62 -3.41
N TRP A 75 -3.15 23.60 -4.26
CA TRP A 75 -1.89 22.90 -4.51
C TRP A 75 -1.03 23.65 -5.51
N GLU A 76 0.13 24.14 -5.07
CA GLU A 76 1.03 24.96 -5.89
C GLU A 76 2.24 24.18 -6.44
N HIS A 77 2.52 23.00 -5.88
CA HIS A 77 3.68 22.19 -6.27
C HIS A 77 3.43 21.37 -7.54
N ARG A 78 4.38 21.42 -8.48
CA ARG A 78 4.30 20.68 -9.75
C ARG A 78 4.87 19.27 -9.65
N THR A 79 5.90 19.09 -8.83
CA THR A 79 6.66 17.84 -8.71
C THR A 79 6.29 17.05 -7.45
N ARG A 80 5.75 17.71 -6.42
CA ARG A 80 5.24 17.09 -5.19
C ARG A 80 3.75 16.87 -5.26
N GLY A 81 3.25 15.78 -4.70
CA GLY A 81 1.83 15.43 -4.72
C GLY A 81 1.30 14.86 -3.42
N ILE A 82 0.01 14.58 -3.46
CA ILE A 82 -0.73 13.97 -2.36
C ILE A 82 -0.77 12.47 -2.64
N CYS A 83 -0.42 11.65 -1.64
CA CYS A 83 -0.54 10.21 -1.70
C CYS A 83 -1.78 9.77 -0.90
N VAL A 84 -2.72 9.10 -1.56
CA VAL A 84 -3.89 8.49 -0.92
C VAL A 84 -3.80 6.99 -1.17
N LEU A 85 -3.71 6.23 -0.07
CA LEU A 85 -3.57 4.78 -0.07
C LEU A 85 -4.82 4.13 0.52
N SER A 86 -5.31 3.08 -0.14
CA SER A 86 -6.44 2.27 0.31
C SER A 86 -6.21 0.78 0.00
N HIS A 87 -7.08 -0.09 0.51
CA HIS A 87 -7.06 -1.52 0.16
C HIS A 87 -7.66 -1.82 -1.20
N THR A 88 -8.69 -1.06 -1.57
CA THR A 88 -9.44 -1.25 -2.80
C THR A 88 -9.49 0.05 -3.58
N ASN A 89 -9.93 -0.01 -4.83
CA ASN A 89 -10.14 1.19 -5.64
C ASN A 89 -11.41 1.98 -5.22
N ALA A 90 -12.05 1.66 -4.09
CA ALA A 90 -13.26 2.36 -3.62
C ALA A 90 -12.99 3.85 -3.37
N ALA A 91 -11.94 4.20 -2.62
CA ALA A 91 -11.57 5.59 -2.35
C ALA A 91 -11.33 6.39 -3.66
N ARG A 92 -10.65 5.76 -4.63
CA ARG A 92 -10.42 6.36 -5.95
C ARG A 92 -11.73 6.58 -6.71
N ARG A 93 -12.60 5.56 -6.77
CA ARG A 93 -13.90 5.65 -7.44
C ARG A 93 -14.79 6.71 -6.82
N GLU A 94 -14.79 6.83 -5.50
CA GLU A 94 -15.57 7.84 -4.80
C GLU A 94 -15.11 9.27 -5.14
N ILE A 95 -13.80 9.48 -5.28
CA ILE A 95 -13.24 10.75 -5.78
C ILE A 95 -13.65 10.99 -7.24
N GLU A 96 -13.58 9.98 -8.09
CA GLU A 96 -14.02 10.07 -9.50
C GLU A 96 -15.52 10.40 -9.61
N GLU A 97 -16.37 9.77 -8.80
CA GLU A 97 -17.82 10.00 -8.78
C GLU A 97 -18.18 11.39 -8.25
N ARG A 98 -17.55 11.83 -7.17
CA ARG A 98 -17.90 13.11 -6.52
C ARG A 98 -17.21 14.32 -7.12
N LEU A 99 -16.00 14.17 -7.64
CA LEU A 99 -15.16 15.27 -8.12
C LEU A 99 -14.73 15.15 -9.58
N GLY A 100 -14.94 14.03 -10.26
CA GLY A 100 -14.37 13.76 -11.58
C GLY A 100 -14.73 14.77 -12.68
N CYS A 101 -15.91 15.40 -12.59
CA CYS A 101 -16.35 16.44 -13.52
C CYS A 101 -15.81 17.85 -13.19
N THR A 102 -15.02 17.99 -12.13
CA THR A 102 -14.47 19.28 -11.67
C THR A 102 -13.03 19.46 -12.14
N ALA A 103 -12.53 20.71 -12.17
CA ALA A 103 -11.11 20.96 -12.45
C ALA A 103 -10.21 20.37 -11.35
N VAL A 104 -10.66 20.49 -10.09
CA VAL A 104 -9.96 20.01 -8.89
C VAL A 104 -9.85 18.48 -8.89
N GLY A 105 -10.93 17.76 -9.22
CA GLY A 105 -10.89 16.30 -9.31
C GLY A 105 -9.96 15.80 -10.42
N ARG A 106 -9.97 16.46 -11.60
CA ARG A 106 -9.04 16.12 -12.69
C ARG A 106 -7.58 16.35 -12.28
N GLN A 107 -7.29 17.47 -11.60
CA GLN A 107 -5.96 17.74 -11.05
C GLN A 107 -5.55 16.65 -10.06
N LEU A 108 -6.43 16.34 -9.10
CA LEU A 108 -6.20 15.35 -8.04
C LEU A 108 -5.98 13.92 -8.57
N LEU A 109 -6.60 13.55 -9.69
CA LEU A 109 -6.44 12.23 -10.33
C LEU A 109 -5.25 12.15 -11.30
N SER A 110 -4.52 13.25 -11.46
CA SER A 110 -3.38 13.35 -12.37
C SER A 110 -2.06 13.56 -11.61
N TYR A 111 -0.94 13.43 -12.32
CA TYR A 111 0.35 13.82 -11.77
C TYR A 111 0.30 15.28 -11.27
N PRO A 112 0.83 15.59 -10.07
CA PRO A 112 1.73 14.76 -9.26
C PRO A 112 1.03 13.90 -8.19
N HIS A 113 -0.28 13.79 -8.14
CA HIS A 113 -0.92 13.03 -7.05
C HIS A 113 -0.88 11.51 -7.31
N TYR A 114 -0.92 10.72 -6.24
CA TYR A 114 -1.15 9.28 -6.29
C TYR A 114 -2.41 8.96 -5.49
N ILE A 115 -3.38 8.32 -6.13
CA ILE A 115 -4.60 7.83 -5.49
C ILE A 115 -4.84 6.41 -6.00
N GLY A 116 -4.65 5.44 -5.12
CA GLY A 116 -4.73 4.05 -5.48
C GLY A 116 -4.54 3.12 -4.30
N THR A 117 -4.35 1.85 -4.63
CA THR A 117 -4.18 0.82 -3.61
C THR A 117 -2.75 0.79 -3.07
N ILE A 118 -2.59 0.27 -1.85
CA ILE A 118 -1.26 0.02 -1.27
C ILE A 118 -0.43 -0.87 -2.21
N HIS A 119 -1.03 -1.93 -2.76
CA HIS A 119 -0.35 -2.81 -3.73
C HIS A 119 0.11 -2.05 -4.97
N GLY A 120 -0.75 -1.23 -5.57
CA GLY A 120 -0.39 -0.44 -6.75
C GLY A 120 0.73 0.57 -6.46
N PHE A 121 0.80 1.10 -5.24
CA PHE A 121 1.87 1.97 -4.80
C PHE A 121 3.19 1.20 -4.71
N VAL A 122 3.20 0.05 -4.02
CA VAL A 122 4.41 -0.76 -3.86
C VAL A 122 4.88 -1.28 -5.23
N ASP A 123 3.98 -1.75 -6.08
CA ASP A 123 4.31 -2.19 -7.44
C ASP A 123 4.99 -1.07 -8.24
N GLY A 124 4.36 0.11 -8.31
CA GLY A 124 4.80 1.20 -9.17
C GLY A 124 6.05 1.93 -8.69
N PHE A 125 6.19 2.13 -7.38
CA PHE A 125 7.25 2.97 -6.80
C PHE A 125 8.41 2.19 -6.19
N LEU A 126 8.23 0.91 -5.86
CA LEU A 126 9.25 0.12 -5.15
C LEU A 126 9.63 -1.15 -5.91
N ALA A 127 8.67 -2.07 -6.09
CA ALA A 127 8.95 -3.42 -6.58
C ALA A 127 9.38 -3.43 -8.05
N LEU A 128 8.62 -2.81 -8.97
CA LEU A 128 8.99 -2.78 -10.39
C LEU A 128 10.30 -2.02 -10.64
N PRO A 129 10.55 -0.84 -10.04
CA PRO A 129 11.85 -0.18 -10.14
C PRO A 129 13.02 -1.06 -9.68
N TRP A 130 12.87 -1.74 -8.53
CA TRP A 130 13.89 -2.64 -7.99
C TRP A 130 14.13 -3.87 -8.87
N LEU A 131 13.06 -4.47 -9.40
CA LEU A 131 13.16 -5.59 -10.33
C LEU A 131 13.94 -5.18 -11.59
N ARG A 132 13.63 -4.01 -12.16
CA ARG A 132 14.32 -3.47 -13.32
C ARG A 132 15.80 -3.18 -13.05
N SER A 133 16.14 -2.61 -11.89
CA SER A 133 17.54 -2.33 -11.54
C SER A 133 18.35 -3.61 -11.34
N ASN A 134 17.70 -4.71 -10.94
CA ASN A 134 18.29 -6.04 -10.80
C ASN A 134 18.26 -6.88 -12.10
N GLY A 135 17.90 -6.30 -13.24
CA GLY A 135 17.91 -6.97 -14.55
C GLY A 135 16.66 -7.79 -14.89
N TYR A 136 15.64 -7.78 -14.03
CA TYR A 136 14.34 -8.41 -14.28
C TYR A 136 13.42 -7.45 -15.05
N CYS A 137 13.79 -7.16 -16.30
CA CYS A 137 13.02 -6.26 -17.16
C CYS A 137 11.72 -6.91 -17.65
N GLY A 138 10.60 -6.21 -17.51
CA GLY A 138 9.30 -6.67 -18.04
C GLY A 138 8.59 -7.70 -17.17
N THR A 139 8.94 -7.83 -15.89
CA THR A 139 8.23 -8.71 -14.94
C THR A 139 6.75 -8.36 -14.86
N GLN A 140 5.91 -9.40 -14.92
CA GLN A 140 4.48 -9.33 -14.72
C GLN A 140 4.11 -10.04 -13.42
N PHE A 141 3.38 -9.36 -12.55
CA PHE A 141 2.79 -9.97 -11.37
C PHE A 141 1.54 -10.76 -11.78
N ASN A 142 1.62 -12.08 -11.65
CA ASN A 142 0.51 -13.00 -11.90
C ASN A 142 0.72 -14.28 -11.10
N THR A 143 0.01 -14.41 -9.98
CA THR A 143 0.13 -15.54 -9.05
C THR A 143 -0.15 -16.88 -9.72
N ASP A 144 -1.16 -16.98 -10.58
CA ASP A 144 -1.52 -18.24 -11.23
C ASP A 144 -0.44 -18.71 -12.21
N ILE A 145 0.08 -17.80 -13.04
CA ILE A 145 1.13 -18.12 -14.02
C ILE A 145 2.45 -18.43 -13.30
N ALA A 146 2.82 -17.61 -12.31
CA ALA A 146 4.03 -17.84 -11.51
C ALA A 146 3.96 -19.20 -10.79
N GLY A 147 2.82 -19.51 -10.16
CA GLY A 147 2.59 -20.78 -9.48
C GLY A 147 2.60 -21.98 -10.42
N ALA A 148 1.95 -21.88 -11.58
CA ALA A 148 1.98 -22.94 -12.59
C ALA A 148 3.40 -23.20 -13.11
N LYS A 149 4.19 -22.14 -13.31
CA LYS A 149 5.61 -22.26 -13.69
C LYS A 149 6.44 -22.89 -12.59
N LEU A 150 6.25 -22.50 -11.32
CA LEU A 150 6.92 -23.13 -10.18
C LEU A 150 6.58 -24.62 -10.08
N TRP A 151 5.31 -24.99 -10.25
CA TRP A 151 4.90 -26.39 -10.25
C TRP A 151 5.59 -27.18 -11.35
N LYS A 152 5.67 -26.63 -12.57
CA LYS A 152 6.43 -27.24 -13.67
C LYS A 152 7.93 -27.37 -13.35
N ARG A 153 8.54 -26.36 -12.74
CA ARG A 153 9.97 -26.36 -12.35
C ARG A 153 10.29 -27.40 -11.27
N SER A 154 9.34 -27.69 -10.39
CA SER A 154 9.46 -28.79 -9.42
C SER A 154 9.30 -30.19 -10.02
N ASP A 155 9.26 -30.29 -11.35
CA ASP A 155 8.93 -31.50 -12.12
C ASP A 155 7.60 -32.13 -11.66
N TYR A 156 6.57 -31.26 -11.57
CA TYR A 156 5.24 -31.63 -11.07
C TYR A 156 5.31 -32.34 -9.71
N GLY A 157 6.19 -31.82 -8.85
CA GLY A 157 6.43 -32.30 -7.49
C GLY A 157 7.55 -33.33 -7.36
N ARG A 158 7.99 -34.00 -8.44
CA ARG A 158 8.98 -35.10 -8.36
C ARG A 158 10.35 -34.66 -7.86
N SER A 159 10.72 -33.40 -8.09
CA SER A 159 11.97 -32.81 -7.63
C SER A 159 11.84 -32.05 -6.30
N LEU A 160 10.74 -32.24 -5.55
CA LEU A 160 10.58 -31.55 -4.28
C LEU A 160 11.63 -32.01 -3.24
N PRO A 161 12.19 -31.07 -2.47
CA PRO A 161 13.09 -31.40 -1.37
C PRO A 161 12.44 -32.34 -0.36
N ARG A 162 13.21 -33.29 0.18
CA ARG A 162 12.71 -34.29 1.15
C ARG A 162 12.03 -33.65 2.36
N TYR A 163 12.51 -32.49 2.79
CA TYR A 163 11.92 -31.71 3.88
C TYR A 163 10.46 -31.32 3.59
N VAL A 164 10.18 -30.79 2.38
CA VAL A 164 8.83 -30.39 1.97
C VAL A 164 7.91 -31.61 1.87
N TYR A 165 8.39 -32.71 1.27
CA TYR A 165 7.67 -33.98 1.21
C TYR A 165 7.28 -34.52 2.59
N THR A 166 8.18 -34.37 3.57
CA THR A 166 7.95 -34.89 4.93
C THR A 166 6.95 -34.02 5.70
N LYS A 167 6.99 -32.70 5.50
CA LYS A 167 6.11 -31.74 6.18
C LYS A 167 4.70 -31.69 5.56
N ILE A 168 4.59 -31.85 4.24
CA ILE A 168 3.32 -31.76 3.52
C ILE A 168 3.00 -33.13 2.90
N LYS A 169 2.29 -33.98 3.64
CA LYS A 169 2.02 -35.36 3.24
C LYS A 169 1.04 -35.44 2.05
N ASN A 170 -0.04 -34.67 2.11
CA ASN A 170 -1.08 -34.65 1.08
C ASN A 170 -0.53 -34.08 -0.25
N ASN A 171 -0.77 -34.77 -1.35
CA ASN A 171 -0.28 -34.40 -2.69
C ASN A 171 -0.94 -33.11 -3.22
N GLU A 172 -2.23 -32.92 -2.99
CA GLU A 172 -2.94 -31.71 -3.40
C GLU A 172 -2.41 -30.49 -2.65
N ASN A 173 -2.19 -30.63 -1.34
CA ASN A 173 -1.58 -29.58 -0.54
C ASN A 173 -0.14 -29.30 -0.95
N ARG A 174 0.63 -30.31 -1.41
CA ARG A 174 1.97 -30.08 -1.97
C ARG A 174 1.94 -29.23 -3.22
N LYS A 175 1.07 -29.58 -4.17
CA LYS A 175 0.89 -28.78 -5.39
C LYS A 175 0.51 -27.34 -5.04
N ALA A 176 -0.50 -27.15 -4.21
CA ALA A 176 -0.94 -25.84 -3.79
C ALA A 176 0.19 -25.06 -3.08
N ALA A 177 0.94 -25.70 -2.17
CA ALA A 177 2.04 -25.07 -1.44
C ALA A 177 3.17 -24.58 -2.36
N VAL A 178 3.49 -25.35 -3.40
CA VAL A 178 4.48 -24.95 -4.41
C VAL A 178 3.94 -23.83 -5.30
N CYS A 179 2.68 -23.89 -5.72
CA CYS A 179 2.09 -22.85 -6.55
C CYS A 179 1.99 -21.49 -5.83
N HIS A 180 1.73 -21.48 -4.52
CA HIS A 180 1.59 -20.26 -3.71
C HIS A 180 2.87 -19.92 -2.94
N THR A 181 4.02 -20.42 -3.40
CA THR A 181 5.30 -20.05 -2.80
C THR A 181 5.60 -18.59 -3.09
N HIS A 182 5.76 -17.76 -2.06
CA HIS A 182 6.04 -16.32 -2.17
C HIS A 182 7.21 -15.90 -1.28
N TYR A 183 7.84 -14.78 -1.62
CA TYR A 183 8.94 -14.18 -0.87
C TYR A 183 8.34 -13.30 0.22
N VAL A 184 8.98 -13.24 1.38
CA VAL A 184 8.58 -12.35 2.48
C VAL A 184 9.80 -11.67 3.10
N GLY A 185 9.57 -10.47 3.63
CA GLY A 185 10.61 -9.66 4.27
C GLY A 185 11.77 -9.25 3.36
N GLU A 186 12.72 -8.53 3.95
CA GLU A 186 13.88 -7.96 3.26
C GLU A 186 14.94 -8.99 2.86
N GLU A 187 15.04 -10.08 3.61
CA GLU A 187 15.95 -11.19 3.30
C GLU A 187 15.41 -12.08 2.16
N ARG A 188 14.17 -11.87 1.70
CA ARG A 188 13.47 -12.76 0.77
C ARG A 188 13.45 -14.20 1.28
N ASP A 189 12.99 -14.36 2.52
CA ASP A 189 12.60 -15.68 3.01
C ASP A 189 11.47 -16.23 2.15
N LEU A 190 11.34 -17.56 2.10
CA LEU A 190 10.27 -18.20 1.35
C LEU A 190 9.18 -18.70 2.29
N ILE A 191 7.93 -18.53 1.90
CA ILE A 191 6.82 -19.23 2.53
C ILE A 191 6.10 -20.07 1.48
N LEU A 192 5.91 -21.36 1.79
CA LEU A 192 5.02 -22.23 1.05
C LEU A 192 3.70 -22.34 1.80
N GLU A 193 2.59 -22.00 1.15
CA GLU A 193 1.27 -21.96 1.79
C GLU A 193 0.21 -22.77 1.05
N SER A 194 -0.59 -23.54 1.78
CA SER A 194 -1.73 -24.29 1.24
C SER A 194 -2.79 -24.49 2.33
N GLY A 195 -3.85 -23.69 2.32
CA GLY A 195 -4.89 -23.73 3.34
C GLY A 195 -4.29 -23.51 4.72
N ASN A 196 -4.40 -24.49 5.62
CA ASN A 196 -3.84 -24.40 6.98
C ASN A 196 -2.34 -24.76 7.07
N VAL A 197 -1.69 -25.08 5.95
CA VAL A 197 -0.26 -25.40 5.91
C VAL A 197 0.52 -24.13 5.61
N ARG A 198 1.40 -23.73 6.52
CA ARG A 198 2.38 -22.66 6.32
C ARG A 198 3.77 -23.18 6.65
N LEU A 199 4.65 -23.23 5.65
CA LEU A 199 6.01 -23.74 5.79
C LEU A 199 7.02 -22.63 5.46
N PRO A 200 7.55 -21.93 6.49
CA PRO A 200 8.59 -20.93 6.27
C PRO A 200 9.95 -21.60 6.03
N LEU A 201 10.70 -21.06 5.08
CA LEU A 201 12.08 -21.43 4.78
C LEU A 201 12.94 -20.16 4.84
N LYS A 202 13.82 -20.11 5.84
CA LYS A 202 14.67 -18.95 6.10
C LYS A 202 15.91 -18.96 5.20
N ARG A 203 16.21 -17.82 4.56
CA ARG A 203 17.40 -17.63 3.72
C ARG A 203 18.69 -17.78 4.50
N GLN A 204 18.74 -17.28 5.73
CA GLN A 204 19.92 -17.33 6.60
C GLN A 204 20.47 -18.76 6.79
N ASN A 205 19.58 -19.75 6.83
CA ASN A 205 19.97 -21.16 7.01
C ASN A 205 20.31 -21.85 5.68
N ALA A 206 19.99 -21.22 4.53
CA ALA A 206 20.20 -21.69 3.16
C ALA A 206 20.03 -23.21 2.99
N SER A 207 18.99 -23.77 3.62
CA SER A 207 18.74 -25.22 3.61
C SER A 207 18.60 -25.73 2.18
N GLU A 208 18.87 -27.02 1.94
CA GLU A 208 18.64 -27.65 0.63
C GLU A 208 17.24 -27.30 0.06
N ALA A 209 16.23 -27.30 0.92
CA ALA A 209 14.88 -26.93 0.54
C ALA A 209 14.74 -25.47 0.10
N PHE A 210 15.33 -24.55 0.86
CA PHE A 210 15.36 -23.13 0.50
C PHE A 210 16.07 -22.94 -0.85
N THR A 211 17.31 -23.40 -0.96
CA THR A 211 18.15 -23.19 -2.15
C THR A 211 17.53 -23.76 -3.42
N THR A 212 16.90 -24.94 -3.32
CA THR A 212 16.20 -25.56 -4.45
C THR A 212 15.00 -24.72 -4.92
N ILE A 213 14.17 -24.29 -3.98
CA ILE A 213 12.93 -23.57 -4.30
C ILE A 213 13.22 -22.12 -4.72
N ASP A 214 14.18 -21.48 -4.06
CA ASP A 214 14.70 -20.16 -4.45
C ASP A 214 15.24 -20.19 -5.87
N GLY A 215 16.02 -21.21 -6.25
CA GLY A 215 16.51 -21.40 -7.61
C GLY A 215 15.38 -21.52 -8.65
N TRP A 216 14.31 -22.26 -8.34
CA TRP A 216 13.13 -22.31 -9.21
C TRP A 216 12.48 -20.94 -9.36
N LYS A 217 12.32 -20.23 -8.24
CA LYS A 217 11.72 -18.90 -8.24
C LYS A 217 12.53 -17.87 -9.00
N GLN A 218 13.84 -17.83 -8.82
CA GLN A 218 14.73 -16.97 -9.58
C GLN A 218 14.59 -17.26 -11.08
N THR A 219 14.45 -18.53 -11.47
CA THR A 219 14.21 -18.88 -12.87
C THR A 219 12.84 -18.40 -13.37
N VAL A 220 11.79 -18.52 -12.56
CA VAL A 220 10.46 -17.98 -12.92
C VAL A 220 10.47 -16.45 -13.04
N LEU A 221 11.25 -15.78 -12.19
CA LEU A 221 11.45 -14.34 -12.24
C LEU A 221 12.23 -13.92 -13.48
N GLN A 222 13.26 -14.67 -13.87
CA GLN A 222 13.99 -14.49 -15.14
C GLN A 222 13.09 -14.73 -16.36
N ASP A 223 12.13 -15.65 -16.27
CA ASP A 223 11.10 -15.85 -17.29
C ASP A 223 10.09 -14.67 -17.34
N GLY A 224 10.20 -13.68 -16.45
CA GLY A 224 9.38 -12.46 -16.42
C GLY A 224 8.12 -12.56 -15.56
N PHE A 225 8.04 -13.49 -14.60
CA PHE A 225 6.84 -13.70 -13.78
C PHE A 225 7.14 -13.70 -12.28
N ALA A 226 6.26 -13.09 -11.49
CA ALA A 226 6.27 -13.12 -10.03
C ALA A 226 4.83 -13.25 -9.50
N SER A 227 4.63 -13.69 -8.26
CA SER A 227 3.30 -13.63 -7.64
C SER A 227 3.03 -12.24 -7.08
N TYR A 228 1.76 -11.89 -6.87
CA TYR A 228 1.41 -10.63 -6.19
C TYR A 228 1.95 -10.56 -4.75
N ASP A 229 2.06 -11.71 -4.09
CA ASP A 229 2.60 -11.79 -2.73
C ASP A 229 4.12 -11.48 -2.69
N ASP A 230 4.84 -11.64 -3.80
CA ASP A 230 6.26 -11.28 -3.88
C ASP A 230 6.51 -9.76 -3.83
N THR A 231 5.50 -8.95 -4.19
CA THR A 231 5.62 -7.49 -4.34
C THR A 231 6.18 -6.82 -3.09
N PHE A 232 5.71 -7.19 -1.89
CA PHE A 232 6.15 -6.55 -0.65
C PHE A 232 7.58 -6.91 -0.28
N ALA A 233 8.01 -8.14 -0.52
CA ALA A 233 9.40 -8.54 -0.32
C ALA A 233 10.33 -7.76 -1.26
N PHE A 234 9.94 -7.57 -2.52
CA PHE A 234 10.70 -6.72 -3.45
C PHE A 234 10.72 -5.26 -3.02
N GLY A 235 9.60 -4.75 -2.48
CA GLY A 235 9.55 -3.41 -1.91
C GLY A 235 10.48 -3.23 -0.70
N HIS A 236 10.56 -4.24 0.17
CA HIS A 236 11.51 -4.27 1.27
C HIS A 236 12.96 -4.31 0.78
N CYS A 237 13.27 -5.13 -0.23
CA CYS A 237 14.60 -5.15 -0.85
C CYS A 237 14.98 -3.77 -1.41
N ALA A 238 14.06 -3.11 -2.10
CA ALA A 238 14.27 -1.77 -2.64
C ALA A 238 14.67 -0.76 -1.56
N LEU A 239 13.95 -0.77 -0.44
CA LEU A 239 14.20 0.14 0.68
C LEU A 239 15.46 -0.21 1.48
N SER A 240 15.87 -1.48 1.49
CA SER A 240 17.10 -1.92 2.18
C SER A 240 18.36 -1.67 1.33
N GLU A 241 18.27 -1.80 0.01
CA GLU A 241 19.38 -1.57 -0.91
C GLU A 241 19.58 -0.09 -1.26
N TYR A 242 18.50 0.70 -1.31
CA TYR A 242 18.53 2.11 -1.73
C TYR A 242 17.87 3.00 -0.66
N ALA A 243 18.65 3.43 0.33
CA ALA A 243 18.15 4.22 1.46
C ALA A 243 17.53 5.56 1.01
N GLU A 244 18.09 6.18 -0.04
CA GLU A 244 17.62 7.44 -0.64
C GLU A 244 16.22 7.33 -1.25
N LEU A 245 15.74 6.11 -1.55
CA LEU A 245 14.42 5.90 -2.13
C LEU A 245 13.31 6.40 -1.20
N SER A 246 13.46 6.17 0.11
CA SER A 246 12.52 6.67 1.11
C SER A 246 12.47 8.20 1.15
N VAL A 247 13.65 8.85 1.08
CA VAL A 247 13.78 10.31 1.04
C VAL A 247 13.12 10.88 -0.22
N ALA A 248 13.41 10.29 -1.39
CA ALA A 248 12.81 10.70 -2.65
C ALA A 248 11.29 10.54 -2.66
N LEU A 249 10.76 9.46 -2.08
CA LEU A 249 9.31 9.24 -1.98
C LEU A 249 8.63 10.22 -1.04
N ARG A 250 9.28 10.62 0.06
CA ARG A 250 8.74 11.63 0.99
C ARG A 250 8.75 13.02 0.41
N ASP A 251 9.81 13.39 -0.30
CA ASP A 251 9.83 14.66 -1.05
C ASP A 251 8.77 14.66 -2.15
N ARG A 252 8.60 13.53 -2.84
CA ARG A 252 7.57 13.35 -3.87
C ARG A 252 6.15 13.39 -3.30
N PHE A 253 5.94 12.87 -2.10
CA PHE A 253 4.64 12.74 -1.43
C PHE A 253 4.68 13.26 0.01
N PRO A 254 4.74 14.59 0.21
CA PRO A 254 4.81 15.18 1.54
C PRO A 254 3.50 15.10 2.35
N VAL A 255 2.42 14.62 1.72
CA VAL A 255 1.08 14.47 2.29
C VAL A 255 0.61 13.04 2.02
N LEU A 256 0.31 12.30 3.09
CA LEU A 256 -0.18 10.92 3.05
C LEU A 256 -1.55 10.79 3.72
N PHE A 257 -2.50 10.22 3.00
CA PHE A 257 -3.78 9.78 3.54
C PHE A 257 -3.89 8.27 3.40
N ILE A 258 -4.26 7.58 4.48
CA ILE A 258 -4.49 6.14 4.46
C ILE A 258 -5.95 5.91 4.82
N ASP A 259 -6.72 5.34 3.89
CA ASP A 259 -8.11 4.94 4.09
C ASP A 259 -8.20 3.46 4.48
N GLU A 260 -9.20 3.12 5.28
CA GLU A 260 -9.41 1.78 5.87
C GLU A 260 -8.14 1.22 6.54
N SER A 261 -7.45 2.06 7.30
CA SER A 261 -6.12 1.72 7.84
C SER A 261 -6.12 0.58 8.86
N GLN A 262 -7.29 0.16 9.36
CA GLN A 262 -7.47 -1.00 10.24
C GLN A 262 -7.29 -2.34 9.50
N ASP A 263 -7.47 -2.36 8.18
CA ASP A 263 -7.39 -3.60 7.39
C ASP A 263 -5.97 -3.87 6.86
N ASN A 264 -4.99 -3.01 7.22
CA ASN A 264 -3.60 -3.16 6.81
C ASN A 264 -2.98 -4.43 7.41
N SER A 265 -2.32 -5.23 6.57
CA SER A 265 -1.49 -6.33 7.07
C SER A 265 -0.25 -5.80 7.80
N GLU A 266 0.40 -6.66 8.61
CA GLU A 266 1.65 -6.31 9.30
C GLU A 266 2.76 -5.92 8.30
N GLU A 267 2.87 -6.64 7.18
CA GLU A 267 3.86 -6.33 6.13
C GLU A 267 3.57 -4.99 5.44
N GLN A 268 2.32 -4.71 5.11
CA GLN A 268 1.92 -3.41 4.55
C GLN A 268 2.26 -2.27 5.51
N SER A 269 1.91 -2.43 6.78
CA SER A 269 2.16 -1.43 7.82
C SER A 269 3.66 -1.18 8.01
N ARG A 270 4.46 -2.25 8.09
CA ARG A 270 5.92 -2.16 8.22
C ARG A 270 6.55 -1.46 7.01
N LEU A 271 6.11 -1.79 5.79
CA LEU A 271 6.64 -1.15 4.59
C LEU A 271 6.27 0.34 4.55
N LEU A 272 5.01 0.70 4.81
CA LEU A 272 4.57 2.10 4.82
C LEU A 272 5.26 2.92 5.91
N GLN A 273 5.51 2.32 7.08
CA GLN A 273 6.29 2.94 8.14
C GLN A 273 7.72 3.27 7.66
N ARG A 274 8.40 2.32 7.03
CA ARG A 274 9.73 2.55 6.44
C ARG A 274 9.72 3.65 5.38
N VAL A 275 8.69 3.70 4.53
CA VAL A 275 8.60 4.70 3.46
C VAL A 275 8.30 6.08 4.00
N PHE A 276 7.40 6.25 4.97
CA PHE A 276 6.80 7.55 5.29
C PHE A 276 7.06 8.05 6.72
N MET A 277 7.51 7.20 7.64
CA MET A 277 7.58 7.50 9.07
C MET A 277 8.99 7.42 9.64
N ASP A 278 9.83 6.50 9.16
CA ASP A 278 11.16 6.27 9.74
C ASP A 278 12.15 7.41 9.41
N GLY A 279 12.64 8.15 10.41
CA GLY A 279 13.65 9.22 10.23
C GLY A 279 13.18 10.58 10.73
N ALA A 280 14.00 11.62 10.57
CA ALA A 280 13.70 12.97 11.08
C ALA A 280 12.63 13.72 10.27
N ASP A 281 12.49 13.37 8.97
CA ASP A 281 11.64 14.08 8.00
C ASP A 281 10.42 13.24 7.62
N GLY A 282 9.57 12.92 8.60
CA GLY A 282 8.28 12.27 8.35
C GLY A 282 7.34 13.16 7.53
N VAL A 283 6.41 12.55 6.81
CA VAL A 283 5.40 13.29 6.01
C VAL A 283 4.18 13.65 6.86
N PHE A 284 3.44 14.69 6.46
CA PHE A 284 2.12 14.93 7.02
C PHE A 284 1.23 13.73 6.71
N ARG A 285 0.61 13.15 7.73
CA ARG A 285 -0.17 11.92 7.59
C ARG A 285 -1.49 11.94 8.33
N GLN A 286 -2.53 11.39 7.73
CA GLN A 286 -3.77 11.08 8.43
C GLN A 286 -4.29 9.71 8.04
N ARG A 287 -4.75 8.97 9.04
CA ARG A 287 -5.35 7.65 8.86
C ARG A 287 -6.84 7.76 9.10
N PHE A 288 -7.63 7.25 8.17
CA PHE A 288 -9.07 7.11 8.30
C PHE A 288 -9.36 5.62 8.52
N GLY A 289 -10.20 5.34 9.50
CA GLY A 289 -10.54 3.96 9.79
C GLY A 289 -11.72 3.80 10.74
N ASP A 290 -12.09 2.55 10.95
CA ASP A 290 -13.13 2.13 11.87
C ASP A 290 -12.65 0.94 12.69
N SER A 291 -12.38 1.16 13.97
CA SER A 291 -11.93 0.11 14.88
C SER A 291 -12.95 -1.04 15.02
N ASN A 292 -14.23 -0.78 14.76
CA ASN A 292 -15.29 -1.78 14.86
C ASN A 292 -15.47 -2.60 13.57
N GLN A 293 -14.80 -2.24 12.47
CA GLN A 293 -14.86 -2.95 11.17
C GLN A 293 -13.57 -3.67 10.81
N ALA A 294 -12.63 -3.87 11.74
CA ALA A 294 -11.46 -4.71 11.49
C ALA A 294 -11.91 -6.18 11.30
N ILE A 295 -12.17 -6.58 10.05
CA ILE A 295 -12.64 -7.93 9.71
C ILE A 295 -11.45 -8.91 9.61
N TYR A 296 -10.21 -8.40 9.50
CA TYR A 296 -8.98 -9.20 9.55
C TYR A 296 -8.39 -9.37 10.96
N ASN A 297 -9.22 -9.69 11.95
CA ASN A 297 -8.73 -10.32 13.18
C ASN A 297 -8.59 -11.83 12.94
N PHE A 298 -7.58 -12.23 12.17
CA PHE A 298 -7.09 -13.61 12.25
C PHE A 298 -6.49 -13.78 13.65
N VAL A 299 -7.01 -14.75 14.39
CA VAL A 299 -6.66 -15.08 15.77
C VAL A 299 -5.14 -15.06 15.98
N GLY A 300 -4.60 -14.02 16.61
CA GLY A 300 -3.23 -14.08 17.15
C GLY A 300 -2.32 -12.85 17.10
N ALA A 301 -2.73 -11.67 16.62
CA ALA A 301 -1.83 -10.50 16.62
C ALA A 301 -2.31 -9.42 17.60
N LYS A 302 -1.49 -9.12 18.62
CA LYS A 302 -1.60 -7.89 19.41
C LYS A 302 -1.22 -6.72 18.50
N GLY A 303 -2.10 -5.73 18.41
CA GLY A 303 -1.92 -4.53 17.60
C GLY A 303 -0.64 -3.78 17.94
N ALA A 304 -0.06 -3.19 16.90
CA ALA A 304 0.89 -2.08 16.98
C ALA A 304 0.10 -0.77 16.98
#